data_AF-A0A2N9NUB9-F1
#
_entry.id   AF-A0A2N9NUB9-F1
#
_cell.length_a   1.000
_cell.length_b   1.000
_cell.length_c   1.000
_cell.angle_alpha   90.00
_cell.angle_beta   90.00
_cell.angle_gamma   90.00
#
_symmetry.space_group_name_H-M   'P 1'
#
loop_
_entity.id
_entity.type
_entity.pdbx_description
1 polymer ?
#
loop_
_entity_poly.entity_id
_entity_poly.type
_entity_poly.pdbx_seq_one_letter_code
_entity_poly.pdbx_strand_id
1 'polypeptide(L)'
;MRSIFLLAVFGVCSCSPMFGDEPVPGKQVEQVLKVGDGAISYLFYLTGLGMGGYGSWRLAADHPGRFATVVPICGGGDPKDADKLKELVIWAWHGAADPTVPVQKSIGIVQAIEKAGSSTIRLTTLEGVGHVSWQAAYASPDLYEWLDHQFASKNRGR
;
A
#
# COMPACT_ATOMS: atom_id res chain seq x y z
N MET A 1 -17.49 -10.82 14.73
CA MET A 1 -17.43 -9.40 14.31
C MET A 1 -17.25 -9.38 12.80
N ARG A 2 -18.04 -8.59 12.08
CA ARG A 2 -17.98 -8.54 10.61
C ARG A 2 -16.81 -7.64 10.20
N SER A 3 -15.77 -8.23 9.62
CA SER A 3 -14.63 -7.51 9.05
C SER A 3 -15.09 -6.69 7.85
N ILE A 4 -14.92 -5.38 7.90
CA ILE A 4 -15.16 -4.50 6.74
C ILE A 4 -13.80 -4.29 6.07
N PHE A 5 -13.60 -4.96 4.93
CA PHE A 5 -12.47 -4.71 4.03
C PHE A 5 -12.84 -3.54 3.12
N LEU A 6 -12.24 -2.37 3.34
CA LEU A 6 -12.36 -1.27 2.39
C LEU A 6 -11.13 -1.25 1.49
N LEU A 7 -11.22 -1.99 0.38
CA LEU A 7 -10.23 -1.98 -0.69
C LEU A 7 -10.47 -0.74 -1.56
N ALA A 8 -9.69 0.32 -1.36
CA ALA A 8 -9.74 1.47 -2.25
C ALA A 8 -8.80 1.21 -3.44
N VAL A 9 -9.36 0.79 -4.58
CA VAL A 9 -8.66 0.75 -5.86
C VAL A 9 -8.76 2.14 -6.49
N PHE A 10 -7.73 2.95 -6.34
CA PHE A 10 -7.73 4.29 -6.94
C PHE A 10 -7.38 4.22 -8.42
N GLY A 11 -8.41 4.12 -9.26
CA GLY A 11 -8.38 4.55 -10.65
C GLY A 11 -8.74 6.03 -10.73
N VAL A 12 -7.74 6.90 -10.77
CA VAL A 12 -7.85 8.32 -11.17
C VAL A 12 -9.01 9.11 -10.55
N CYS A 13 -8.82 9.68 -9.36
CA CYS A 13 -9.26 11.05 -9.05
C CYS A 13 -8.88 11.42 -7.61
N SER A 14 -8.22 12.56 -7.46
CA SER A 14 -8.02 13.24 -6.18
C SER A 14 -9.38 13.71 -5.67
N CYS A 15 -9.97 12.97 -4.72
CA CYS A 15 -11.17 13.42 -4.02
C CYS A 15 -10.86 13.53 -2.54
N SER A 16 -10.51 14.75 -2.13
CA SER A 16 -10.17 15.10 -0.76
C SER A 16 -11.29 14.98 0.29
N PRO A 17 -12.61 14.82 0.01
CA PRO A 17 -13.58 14.73 1.10
C PRO A 17 -13.89 13.29 1.53
N MET A 18 -13.16 12.27 1.06
CA MET A 18 -13.42 10.86 1.44
C MET A 18 -12.93 10.52 2.86
N PHE A 19 -12.25 11.45 3.53
CA PHE A 19 -11.33 11.14 4.61
C PHE A 19 -11.52 12.11 5.79
N GLY A 20 -11.71 11.57 7.01
CA GLY A 20 -11.64 12.36 8.24
C GLY A 20 -10.21 12.84 8.55
N ASP A 21 -10.06 13.59 9.65
CA ASP A 21 -8.80 14.22 10.11
C ASP A 21 -7.58 13.29 9.96
N GLU A 22 -6.45 13.86 9.54
CA GLU A 22 -5.22 13.09 9.37
C GLU A 22 -4.66 12.60 10.71
N PRO A 23 -4.36 11.29 10.85
CA PRO A 23 -3.75 10.77 12.07
C PRO A 23 -2.31 11.28 12.22
N VAL A 24 -1.89 11.47 13.46
CA VAL A 24 -0.53 11.92 13.81
C VAL A 24 0.52 10.99 13.17
N PRO A 25 1.55 11.55 12.49
CA PRO A 25 2.59 10.76 11.85
C PRO A 25 3.25 9.74 12.78
N GLY A 26 3.41 8.50 12.29
CA GLY A 26 4.20 7.46 12.96
C GLY A 26 3.49 6.62 14.01
N LYS A 27 2.16 6.70 14.18
CA LYS A 27 1.48 5.93 15.26
C LYS A 27 0.18 5.20 14.94
N GLN A 28 -0.50 5.43 13.81
CA GLN A 28 -1.75 4.72 13.54
C GLN A 28 -1.67 3.82 12.31
N VAL A 29 -2.28 2.66 12.44
CA VAL A 29 -2.41 1.59 11.45
C VAL A 29 -3.84 1.03 11.58
N GLU A 30 -4.31 0.94 12.82
CA GLU A 30 -5.71 0.74 13.19
C GLU A 30 -6.45 2.09 13.26
N GLN A 31 -7.53 2.18 12.51
CA GLN A 31 -8.40 3.33 12.42
C GLN A 31 -9.69 3.03 13.17
N VAL A 32 -10.27 4.04 13.80
CA VAL A 32 -11.49 3.87 14.61
C VAL A 32 -12.63 4.68 14.00
N LEU A 33 -13.71 3.99 13.61
CA LEU A 33 -14.97 4.64 13.22
C LEU A 33 -15.84 4.72 14.47
N LYS A 34 -16.29 5.92 14.84
CA LYS A 34 -17.36 6.08 15.84
C LYS A 34 -18.71 5.82 15.17
N VAL A 35 -19.52 4.95 15.75
CA VAL A 35 -20.87 4.61 15.25
C VAL A 35 -21.83 4.64 16.44
N GLY A 36 -22.65 5.69 16.53
CA GLY A 36 -23.48 5.96 17.71
C GLY A 36 -22.62 6.10 18.96
N ASP A 37 -22.99 5.39 20.04
CA ASP A 37 -22.22 5.32 21.29
C ASP A 37 -21.04 4.30 21.22
N GLY A 38 -20.85 3.63 20.08
CA GLY A 38 -19.84 2.60 19.87
C GLY A 38 -18.65 3.04 19.01
N ALA A 39 -17.62 2.20 18.99
CA ALA A 39 -16.43 2.37 18.16
C ALA A 39 -16.05 1.04 17.49
N ILE A 40 -15.76 1.07 16.19
CA ILE A 40 -15.26 -0.08 15.44
C ILE A 40 -13.85 0.22 14.91
N SER A 41 -12.93 -0.69 15.20
CA SER A 41 -11.60 -0.68 14.63
C SER A 41 -11.59 -1.30 13.24
N TYR A 42 -10.84 -0.70 12.32
CA TYR A 42 -10.64 -1.22 10.97
C TYR A 42 -9.23 -0.90 10.45
N LEU A 43 -8.77 -1.65 9.45
CA LEU A 43 -7.51 -1.40 8.76
C LEU A 43 -7.79 -0.86 7.35
N PHE A 44 -7.05 0.16 6.93
CA PHE A 44 -7.08 0.66 5.56
C PHE A 44 -5.95 0.05 4.75
N TYR A 45 -6.29 -0.61 3.64
CA TYR A 45 -5.32 -1.09 2.67
C TYR A 45 -5.38 -0.24 1.41
N LEU A 46 -4.23 0.20 0.93
CA LEU A 46 -4.10 1.02 -0.28
C LEU A 46 -3.53 0.18 -1.41
N THR A 47 -4.20 0.16 -2.56
CA THR A 47 -3.67 -0.48 -3.76
C THR A 47 -4.02 0.32 -5.01
N GLY A 48 -3.24 0.16 -6.05
CA GLY A 48 -3.48 0.81 -7.33
C GLY A 48 -2.57 0.30 -8.43
N LEU A 49 -3.04 0.39 -9.67
CA LEU A 49 -2.37 -0.12 -10.87
C LEU A 49 -2.00 1.01 -11.83
N GLY A 50 -0.86 0.93 -12.52
CA GLY A 50 -0.42 1.93 -13.49
C GLY A 50 -0.34 3.32 -12.85
N MET A 51 -1.14 4.27 -13.35
CA MET A 51 -1.28 5.59 -12.74
C MET A 51 -1.80 5.54 -11.29
N GLY A 52 -2.68 4.58 -10.96
CA GLY A 52 -3.08 4.30 -9.58
C GLY A 52 -1.94 3.73 -8.73
N GLY A 53 -0.96 3.04 -9.34
CA GLY A 53 0.26 2.61 -8.67
C GLY A 53 1.13 3.80 -8.25
N TYR A 54 1.29 4.80 -9.13
CA TYR A 54 1.91 6.08 -8.77
C TYR A 54 1.13 6.80 -7.67
N GLY A 55 -0.20 6.85 -7.78
CA GLY A 55 -1.07 7.44 -6.76
C GLY A 55 -0.92 6.75 -5.41
N SER A 56 -0.75 5.42 -5.40
CA SER A 56 -0.56 4.65 -4.16
C SER A 56 0.74 5.01 -3.46
N TRP A 57 1.85 5.09 -4.21
CA TRP A 57 3.12 5.56 -3.65
C TRP A 57 3.01 6.98 -3.09
N ARG A 58 2.39 7.88 -3.85
CA ARG A 58 2.26 9.29 -3.45
C ARG A 58 1.38 9.47 -2.22
N LEU A 59 0.20 8.86 -2.20
CA LEU A 59 -0.73 8.94 -1.07
C LEU A 59 -0.14 8.33 0.19
N ALA A 60 0.60 7.22 0.07
CA ALA A 60 1.30 6.62 1.20
C ALA A 60 2.40 7.55 1.75
N ALA A 61 3.13 8.26 0.88
CA ALA A 61 4.16 9.21 1.29
C ALA A 61 3.57 10.48 1.91
N ASP A 62 2.45 10.96 1.40
CA ASP A 62 1.74 12.14 1.93
C ASP A 62 1.04 11.82 3.26
N HIS A 63 0.57 10.57 3.46
CA HIS A 63 -0.17 10.14 4.64
C HIS A 63 0.35 8.82 5.24
N PRO A 64 1.60 8.76 5.73
CA PRO A 64 2.26 7.51 6.15
C PRO A 64 1.67 6.87 7.42
N GLY A 65 0.76 7.54 8.13
CA GLY A 65 0.05 6.99 9.30
C GLY A 65 -1.37 6.49 8.99
N ARG A 66 -1.76 6.43 7.71
CA ARG A 66 -3.16 6.15 7.34
C ARG A 66 -3.42 4.72 6.89
N PHE A 67 -2.41 4.07 6.33
CA PHE A 67 -2.54 2.77 5.69
C PHE A 67 -1.83 1.70 6.49
N ALA A 68 -2.53 0.60 6.73
CA ALA A 68 -1.94 -0.59 7.33
C ALA A 68 -0.96 -1.26 6.37
N THR A 69 -1.35 -1.30 5.09
CA THR A 69 -0.58 -1.95 4.04
C THR A 69 -0.76 -1.22 2.72
N VAL A 70 0.31 -1.12 1.93
CA VAL A 70 0.28 -0.51 0.59
C VAL A 70 0.74 -1.53 -0.45
N VAL A 71 -0.04 -1.69 -1.51
CA VAL A 71 0.21 -2.63 -2.62
C VAL A 71 0.25 -1.83 -3.94
N PRO A 72 1.34 -1.09 -4.23
CA PRO A 72 1.46 -0.35 -5.47
C PRO A 72 1.84 -1.30 -6.62
N ILE A 73 1.12 -1.24 -7.73
CA ILE A 73 1.31 -2.15 -8.87
C ILE A 73 1.63 -1.35 -10.14
N CYS A 74 2.69 -1.74 -10.85
CA CYS A 74 3.17 -1.17 -12.12
C CYS A 74 3.15 0.37 -12.21
N GLY A 75 3.57 1.03 -11.12
CA GLY A 75 3.76 2.47 -11.03
C GLY A 75 5.19 2.84 -10.61
N GLY A 76 5.37 4.05 -10.07
CA GLY A 76 6.64 4.52 -9.53
C GLY A 76 6.46 5.46 -8.35
N GLY A 77 7.45 5.48 -7.46
CA GLY A 77 7.53 6.45 -6.36
C GLY A 77 8.72 7.39 -6.54
N ASP A 78 8.75 8.48 -5.77
CA ASP A 78 9.94 9.33 -5.67
C ASP A 78 10.86 8.78 -4.58
N PRO A 79 12.09 8.31 -4.89
CA PRO A 79 13.06 7.84 -3.90
C PRO A 79 13.31 8.80 -2.73
N LYS A 80 13.05 10.10 -2.89
CA LYS A 80 13.17 11.11 -1.82
C LYS A 80 12.14 10.92 -0.70
N ASP A 81 11.04 10.22 -0.97
CA ASP A 81 10.00 9.93 0.03
C ASP A 81 10.31 8.68 0.86
N ALA A 82 11.46 8.02 0.65
CA ALA A 82 11.81 6.77 1.32
C ALA A 82 11.72 6.83 2.85
N ASP A 83 12.19 7.91 3.48
CA ASP A 83 12.12 8.08 4.94
C ASP A 83 10.69 8.15 5.47
N LYS A 84 9.73 8.61 4.66
CA LYS A 84 8.31 8.66 5.03
C LYS A 84 7.66 7.28 4.94
N LEU A 85 8.19 6.42 4.06
CA LEU A 85 7.61 5.13 3.70
C LEU A 85 8.22 3.95 4.46
N LYS A 86 9.38 4.12 5.11
CA LYS A 86 10.15 3.01 5.68
C LYS A 86 9.45 2.21 6.79
N GLU A 87 8.56 2.84 7.54
CA GLU A 87 7.78 2.19 8.61
C GLU A 87 6.51 1.50 8.09
N LEU A 88 6.16 1.70 6.81
CA LEU A 88 4.98 1.09 6.22
C LEU A 88 5.26 -0.36 5.81
N VAL A 89 4.20 -1.14 5.86
CA VAL A 89 4.17 -2.48 5.28
C VAL A 89 3.79 -2.35 3.80
N ILE A 90 4.72 -2.65 2.90
CA ILE A 90 4.56 -2.38 1.47
C ILE A 90 4.94 -3.62 0.65
N TRP A 91 4.07 -4.04 -0.27
CA TRP A 91 4.39 -5.08 -1.24
C TRP A 91 4.07 -4.58 -2.64
N ALA A 92 5.11 -4.14 -3.35
CA ALA A 92 5.01 -3.66 -4.71
C ALA A 92 5.05 -4.82 -5.73
N TRP A 93 4.37 -4.64 -6.86
CA TRP A 93 4.37 -5.62 -7.96
C TRP A 93 4.64 -4.92 -9.29
N HIS A 94 5.42 -5.53 -10.18
CA HIS A 94 5.73 -4.94 -11.48
C HIS A 94 6.06 -6.01 -12.53
N GLY A 95 5.67 -5.78 -13.78
CA GLY A 95 6.13 -6.58 -14.91
C GLY A 95 7.57 -6.21 -15.29
N ALA A 96 8.46 -7.18 -15.43
CA ALA A 96 9.86 -6.92 -15.81
C ALA A 96 10.00 -6.43 -17.26
N ALA A 97 9.02 -6.75 -18.11
CA ALA A 97 8.95 -6.36 -19.52
C ALA A 97 7.93 -5.24 -19.78
N ASP A 98 7.55 -4.45 -18.75
CA ASP A 98 6.59 -3.36 -18.88
C ASP A 98 7.13 -2.25 -19.83
N PRO A 99 6.49 -2.04 -21.00
CA PRO A 99 6.93 -1.04 -21.96
C PRO A 99 6.39 0.37 -21.65
N THR A 100 5.41 0.49 -20.75
CA THR A 100 4.70 1.74 -20.43
C THR A 100 5.32 2.41 -19.22
N VAL A 101 5.55 1.63 -18.16
CA VAL A 101 6.24 2.08 -16.96
C VAL A 101 7.47 1.20 -16.76
N PRO A 102 8.68 1.73 -16.95
CA PRO A 102 9.88 0.92 -16.75
C PRO A 102 9.95 0.37 -15.32
N VAL A 103 10.20 -0.93 -15.17
CA VAL A 103 10.30 -1.62 -13.87
C VAL A 103 11.30 -0.94 -12.90
N GLN A 104 12.31 -0.24 -13.44
CA GLN A 104 13.27 0.55 -12.68
C GLN A 104 12.60 1.62 -11.81
N LYS A 105 11.40 2.09 -12.16
CA LYS A 105 10.62 3.03 -11.33
C LYS A 105 10.19 2.42 -10.00
N SER A 106 9.83 1.13 -9.97
CA SER A 106 9.55 0.43 -8.71
C SER A 106 10.82 -0.02 -8.01
N ILE A 107 11.82 -0.51 -8.75
CA ILE A 107 13.12 -0.89 -8.16
C ILE A 107 13.76 0.28 -7.41
N GLY A 108 13.78 1.47 -8.03
CA GLY A 108 14.44 2.65 -7.45
C GLY A 108 13.85 3.10 -6.12
N ILE A 109 12.52 3.16 -6.01
CA ILE A 109 11.86 3.53 -4.74
C ILE A 109 12.02 2.43 -3.69
N VAL A 110 11.86 1.15 -4.06
CA VAL A 110 12.01 0.02 -3.12
C VAL A 110 13.41 0.00 -2.53
N GLN A 111 14.45 0.11 -3.37
CA GLN A 111 15.83 0.17 -2.90
C GLN A 111 16.11 1.38 -2.00
N ALA A 112 15.47 2.53 -2.28
CA ALA A 112 15.61 3.71 -1.43
C ALA A 112 14.98 3.48 -0.04
N ILE A 113 13.81 2.83 0.01
CA ILE A 113 13.11 2.47 1.25
C ILE A 113 13.90 1.44 2.06
N GLU A 114 14.45 0.41 1.41
CA GLU A 114 15.35 -0.57 2.03
C GLU A 114 16.57 0.13 2.64
N LYS A 115 17.21 1.03 1.88
CA LYS A 115 18.36 1.82 2.37
C LYS A 115 17.99 2.76 3.53
N ALA A 116 16.75 3.24 3.59
CA ALA A 116 16.23 4.04 4.69
C ALA A 116 15.97 3.22 5.97
N GLY A 117 16.11 1.88 5.90
CA GLY A 117 16.04 0.98 7.05
C GLY A 117 14.75 0.17 7.16
N SER A 118 13.92 0.13 6.13
CA SER A 118 12.67 -0.65 6.18
C SER A 118 12.94 -2.15 6.25
N SER A 119 12.23 -2.85 7.13
CA SER A 119 12.21 -4.31 7.20
C SER A 119 10.92 -4.93 6.64
N THR A 120 10.01 -4.12 6.12
CA THR A 120 8.63 -4.52 5.76
C THR A 120 8.25 -4.12 4.32
N ILE A 121 9.25 -3.84 3.49
CA ILE A 121 9.11 -3.57 2.06
C ILE A 121 9.44 -4.85 1.25
N ARG A 122 8.64 -5.11 0.21
CA ARG A 122 8.87 -6.19 -0.76
C ARG A 122 8.54 -5.71 -2.17
N LEU A 123 9.28 -6.22 -3.16
CA LEU A 123 8.96 -6.08 -4.58
C LEU A 123 8.89 -7.45 -5.24
N THR A 124 7.80 -7.73 -5.95
CA THR A 124 7.72 -8.86 -6.89
C THR A 124 7.85 -8.33 -8.32
N THR A 125 8.93 -8.71 -9.00
CA THR A 125 9.08 -8.51 -10.45
C THR A 125 8.67 -9.77 -11.20
N LEU A 126 7.81 -9.62 -12.20
CA LEU A 126 7.27 -10.73 -12.98
C LEU A 126 7.99 -10.82 -14.33
N GLU A 127 8.79 -11.86 -14.51
CA GLU A 127 9.55 -12.09 -15.75
C GLU A 127 8.63 -12.25 -16.96
N GLY A 128 8.97 -11.59 -18.07
CA GLY A 128 8.20 -11.63 -19.32
C GLY A 128 6.83 -10.94 -19.27
N VAL A 129 6.39 -10.44 -18.11
CA VAL A 129 5.11 -9.74 -17.96
C VAL A 129 5.29 -8.26 -18.30
N GLY A 130 4.38 -7.75 -19.15
CA GLY A 130 4.30 -6.34 -19.51
C GLY A 130 3.51 -5.51 -18.50
N HIS A 131 2.83 -4.47 -18.97
CA HIS A 131 2.16 -3.48 -18.09
C HIS A 131 1.08 -4.06 -17.17
N VAL A 132 0.42 -5.15 -17.58
CA VAL A 132 -0.75 -5.74 -16.92
C VAL A 132 -0.35 -6.66 -15.75
N SER A 133 0.60 -6.25 -14.91
CA SER A 133 1.09 -7.07 -13.79
C SER A 133 0.07 -7.27 -12.66
N TRP A 134 -0.99 -6.44 -12.62
CA TRP A 134 -2.05 -6.53 -11.61
C TRP A 134 -2.89 -7.80 -11.70
N GLN A 135 -2.97 -8.46 -12.87
CA GLN A 135 -3.66 -9.74 -12.99
C GLN A 135 -2.98 -10.81 -12.12
N ALA A 136 -1.66 -10.92 -12.21
CA ALA A 136 -0.90 -11.87 -11.40
C ALA A 136 -0.90 -11.49 -9.91
N ALA A 137 -0.76 -10.19 -9.60
CA ALA A 137 -0.77 -9.71 -8.23
C ALA A 137 -2.09 -10.02 -7.52
N TYR A 138 -3.24 -9.69 -8.13
CA TYR A 138 -4.56 -9.94 -7.54
C TYR A 138 -5.02 -11.39 -7.68
N ALA A 139 -4.41 -12.20 -8.54
CA ALA A 139 -4.67 -13.64 -8.58
C ALA A 139 -3.83 -14.41 -7.55
N SER A 140 -2.83 -13.79 -6.92
CA SER A 140 -1.92 -14.43 -5.96
C SER A 140 -2.62 -14.61 -4.60
N PRO A 141 -2.82 -15.85 -4.12
CA PRO A 141 -3.33 -16.09 -2.77
C PRO A 141 -2.42 -15.50 -1.69
N ASP A 142 -1.10 -15.56 -1.91
CA ASP A 142 -0.08 -15.03 -1.00
C ASP A 142 -0.29 -13.54 -0.66
N LEU A 143 -0.81 -12.76 -1.62
CA LEU A 143 -1.13 -11.35 -1.37
C LEU A 143 -2.19 -11.20 -0.28
N TYR A 144 -3.26 -11.99 -0.37
CA TYR A 144 -4.35 -11.96 0.59
C TYR A 144 -3.96 -12.57 1.93
N GLU A 145 -3.22 -13.67 1.92
CA GLU A 145 -2.65 -14.24 3.15
C GLU A 145 -1.77 -13.23 3.87
N TRP A 146 -0.96 -12.49 3.14
CA TRP A 146 -0.12 -11.44 3.72
C TRP A 146 -0.93 -10.28 4.30
N LEU A 147 -1.99 -9.83 3.62
CA LEU A 147 -2.93 -8.84 4.16
C LEU A 147 -3.60 -9.33 5.46
N ASP A 148 -4.02 -10.59 5.50
CA ASP A 148 -4.63 -11.20 6.69
C ASP A 148 -3.63 -11.33 7.85
N HIS A 149 -2.36 -11.64 7.57
CA HIS A 149 -1.30 -11.66 8.58
C HIS A 149 -1.07 -10.30 9.23
N GLN A 150 -1.15 -9.20 8.46
CA GLN A 150 -1.04 -7.85 9.02
C GLN A 150 -2.21 -7.56 9.97
N PHE A 151 -3.43 -8.02 9.64
CA PHE A 151 -4.58 -7.93 10.52
C PHE A 151 -4.41 -8.74 11.82
N ALA A 152 -3.98 -10.00 11.71
CA ALA A 152 -3.87 -10.90 12.85
C ALA A 152 -2.75 -10.49 13.84
N SER A 153 -1.62 -10.00 13.34
CA SER A 153 -0.49 -9.57 14.18
C SER A 153 -0.85 -8.43 15.13
N LYS A 154 -1.73 -7.52 14.70
CA LYS A 154 -2.13 -6.35 15.48
C LYS A 154 -3.20 -6.66 16.52
N ASN A 155 -4.08 -7.64 16.26
CA ASN A 155 -5.12 -8.04 17.20
C ASN A 155 -4.64 -8.96 18.34
N ARG A 156 -3.40 -9.49 18.29
CA ARG A 156 -2.84 -10.37 19.33
C ARG A 156 -2.13 -9.64 20.48
N GLY A 157 -1.95 -8.33 20.40
CA GLY A 157 -1.31 -7.52 21.44
C GLY A 157 -2.29 -6.88 22.43
N ARG A 158 -3.52 -7.39 22.52
CA ARG A 158 -4.64 -6.79 23.28
C ARG A 158 -5.19 -7.75 24.31
#